data_AF-A0A9W9YBK2-F1
#
_entry.id   AF-A0A9W9YBK2-F1
#
_cell.length_a   1.000
_cell.length_b   1.000
_cell.length_c   1.000
_cell.angle_alpha   90.00
_cell.angle_beta   90.00
_cell.angle_gamma   90.00
#
_symmetry.space_group_name_H-M   'P 1'
#
loop_
_entity.id
_entity.type
_entity.pdbx_description
1 polymer ?
#
loop_
_entity_poly.entity_id
_entity_poly.type
_entity_poly.pdbx_seq_one_letter_code
_entity_poly.pdbx_strand_id
1 'polypeptide(L)'
;MKETFLSEVQRVALGEQGDVNNLAFRDPDNFVAGELHNHLQEWHTILEGYKDCDLILQWMTGGVNVLDFARPFKGVFKGKKYENVLPPKAIFQNHPSCKQFSTFITTSISSSVETGAVKVWGKGRGPRSKEMLQIAKRIFNLVTARNLQMTMHYVPSASNPADWFTRQSHGSDAMLSPEFWSRVQQHFGGETGHTFDLMALDSNAMRDADGSPLPHFTPFPTPGSSGVNVFCQDLSRFDGISENAYVFPPFALIAPLLRFVQEQRAVITIIVPMLSPLQVGGRC
;
A
#
# COMPACT_ATOMS: atom_id res chain seq x y z
N MET A 1 -5.64 39.05 18.16
CA MET A 1 -6.15 37.66 18.18
C MET A 1 -7.57 37.56 17.61
N LYS A 2 -8.54 38.39 18.03
CA LYS A 2 -9.89 38.40 17.42
C LYS A 2 -9.95 38.92 15.97
N GLU A 3 -9.18 39.97 15.63
CA GLU A 3 -9.15 40.53 14.27
C GLU A 3 -8.52 39.57 13.24
N THR A 4 -7.50 38.81 13.65
CA THR A 4 -6.82 37.82 12.81
C THR A 4 -7.69 36.59 12.52
N PHE A 5 -8.57 36.21 13.44
CA PHE A 5 -9.47 35.08 13.25
C PHE A 5 -10.63 35.41 12.31
N LEU A 6 -11.18 36.63 12.43
CA LEU A 6 -12.26 37.10 11.55
C LEU A 6 -11.80 37.27 10.09
N SER A 7 -10.54 37.67 9.87
CA SER A 7 -9.99 37.80 8.52
C SER A 7 -9.72 36.45 7.85
N GLU A 8 -9.28 35.44 8.60
CA GLU A 8 -9.12 34.05 8.11
C GLU A 8 -10.47 33.43 7.70
N VAL A 9 -11.51 33.60 8.53
CA VAL A 9 -12.86 33.11 8.22
C VAL A 9 -13.43 33.77 6.97
N GLN A 10 -13.20 35.07 6.78
CA GLN A 10 -13.62 35.78 5.56
C GLN A 10 -12.89 35.27 4.31
N ARG A 11 -11.60 34.94 4.41
CA ARG A 11 -10.81 34.39 3.29
C ARG A 11 -11.30 33.00 2.87
N VAL A 12 -11.58 32.13 3.83
CA VAL A 12 -12.17 30.80 3.56
C VAL A 12 -13.57 30.93 2.96
N ALA A 13 -14.39 31.86 3.48
CA ALA A 13 -15.72 32.13 2.94
C ALA A 13 -15.71 32.67 1.50
N LEU A 14 -14.62 33.31 1.07
CA LEU A 14 -14.39 33.79 -0.29
C LEU A 14 -13.76 32.74 -1.23
N GLY A 15 -13.59 31.50 -0.75
CA GLY A 15 -13.15 30.36 -1.57
C GLY A 15 -11.63 30.13 -1.59
N GLU A 16 -10.87 30.82 -0.74
CA GLU A 16 -9.47 30.47 -0.50
C GLU A 16 -9.36 29.18 0.33
N GLN A 17 -8.37 28.34 0.04
CA GLN A 17 -8.11 27.14 0.83
C GLN A 17 -7.63 27.54 2.23
N GLY A 18 -8.44 27.24 3.24
CA GLY A 18 -8.02 27.33 4.64
C GLY A 18 -7.00 26.25 4.96
N ASP A 19 -6.00 26.60 5.78
CA ASP A 19 -5.08 25.62 6.34
C ASP A 19 -5.75 24.93 7.53
N VAL A 20 -5.89 23.61 7.47
CA VAL A 20 -6.48 22.80 8.55
C VAL A 20 -5.64 22.91 9.83
N ASN A 21 -4.34 23.18 9.70
CA ASN A 21 -3.45 23.43 10.83
C ASN A 21 -3.70 24.77 11.53
N ASN A 22 -4.44 25.69 10.90
CA ASN A 22 -4.86 26.96 11.52
C ASN A 22 -6.13 26.82 12.35
N LEU A 23 -6.77 25.64 12.37
CA LEU A 23 -7.86 25.36 13.31
C LEU A 23 -7.27 25.28 14.72
N ALA A 24 -7.23 26.42 15.40
CA ALA A 24 -6.88 26.50 16.81
C ALA A 24 -8.00 25.84 17.63
N PHE A 25 -7.86 24.54 17.89
CA PHE A 25 -8.64 23.88 18.91
C PHE A 25 -8.20 24.38 20.29
N ARG A 26 -9.11 24.36 21.28
CA ARG A 26 -8.82 24.86 22.64
C ARG A 26 -7.59 24.19 23.27
N ASP A 27 -7.27 22.99 22.82
CA ASP A 27 -6.11 22.21 23.23
C ASP A 27 -5.65 21.37 22.02
N PRO A 28 -4.66 21.83 21.24
CA PRO A 28 -4.22 21.13 20.03
C PRO A 28 -3.48 19.82 20.31
N ASP A 29 -2.98 19.62 21.54
CA ASP A 29 -2.29 18.39 21.94
C ASP A 29 -3.29 17.29 22.33
N ASN A 30 -4.48 17.67 22.80
CA ASN A 30 -5.54 16.74 23.22
C ASN A 30 -6.76 16.68 22.29
N PHE A 31 -6.90 17.62 21.35
CA PHE A 31 -8.04 17.67 20.42
C PHE A 31 -7.57 17.47 18.98
N VAL A 32 -7.33 16.22 18.63
CA VAL A 32 -6.94 15.80 17.28
C VAL A 32 -8.19 15.52 16.45
N ALA A 33 -8.30 16.18 15.29
CA ALA A 33 -9.39 15.93 14.34
C ALA A 33 -9.35 14.45 13.88
N GLY A 34 -10.46 13.73 14.03
CA GLY A 34 -10.56 12.30 13.65
C GLY A 34 -10.66 11.32 14.82
N GLU A 35 -10.35 11.76 16.04
CA GLU A 35 -10.36 10.90 17.25
C GLU A 35 -11.77 10.76 17.87
N LEU A 36 -12.83 11.16 17.15
CA LEU A 36 -14.22 11.10 17.63
C LEU A 36 -14.61 9.71 18.16
N HIS A 37 -14.06 8.68 17.54
CA HIS A 37 -14.27 7.27 17.88
C HIS A 37 -13.46 6.78 19.08
N ASN A 38 -12.39 7.48 19.46
CA ASN A 38 -11.46 7.09 20.51
C ASN A 38 -11.79 7.72 21.87
N HIS A 39 -12.64 8.75 21.89
CA HIS A 39 -13.08 9.48 23.10
C HIS A 39 -14.56 9.30 23.42
N LEU A 40 -15.08 8.06 23.29
CA LEU A 40 -16.51 7.78 23.47
C LEU A 40 -17.03 8.15 24.88
N GLN A 41 -16.22 7.99 25.93
CA GLN A 41 -16.64 8.30 27.30
C GLN A 41 -16.85 9.80 27.53
N GLU A 42 -15.97 10.60 26.94
CA GLU A 42 -16.06 12.05 26.94
C GLU A 42 -17.30 12.50 26.15
N TRP A 43 -17.57 11.87 25.01
CA TRP A 43 -18.79 12.12 24.22
C TRP A 43 -20.07 11.72 24.94
N HIS A 44 -20.08 10.64 25.73
CA HIS A 44 -21.21 10.29 26.59
C HIS A 44 -21.52 11.42 27.59
N THR A 45 -20.47 12.02 28.17
CA THR A 45 -20.60 13.12 29.13
C THR A 45 -21.07 14.41 28.44
N ILE A 46 -20.53 14.72 27.26
CA ILE A 46 -20.89 15.92 26.48
C ILE A 46 -22.34 15.84 25.98
N LEU A 47 -22.80 14.65 25.60
CA LEU A 47 -24.14 14.43 25.04
C LEU A 47 -25.18 14.14 26.12
N GLU A 48 -24.83 14.16 27.41
CA GLU A 48 -25.76 13.93 28.50
C GLU A 48 -26.93 14.94 28.45
N GLY A 49 -28.16 14.43 28.37
CA GLY A 49 -29.37 15.26 28.23
C GLY A 49 -29.64 15.80 26.81
N TYR A 50 -28.80 15.49 25.82
CA TYR A 50 -29.07 15.86 24.42
C TYR A 50 -30.09 14.91 23.79
N LYS A 51 -31.08 15.47 23.07
CA LYS A 51 -32.22 14.72 22.51
C LYS A 51 -31.85 13.59 21.54
N ASP A 52 -30.71 13.72 20.85
CA ASP A 52 -30.23 12.74 19.87
C ASP A 52 -28.95 12.02 20.38
N CYS A 53 -28.71 12.02 21.69
CA CYS A 53 -27.54 11.42 22.33
C CYS A 53 -27.31 9.98 21.85
N ASP A 54 -28.34 9.13 21.92
CA ASP A 54 -28.25 7.73 21.52
C ASP A 54 -27.90 7.57 20.02
N LEU A 55 -28.48 8.40 19.15
CA LEU A 55 -28.25 8.35 17.72
C LEU A 55 -26.82 8.78 17.36
N ILE A 56 -26.32 9.85 18.00
CA ILE A 56 -24.97 10.36 17.77
C ILE A 56 -23.94 9.36 18.30
N LEU A 57 -24.15 8.80 19.49
CA LEU A 57 -23.30 7.75 20.05
C LEU A 57 -23.32 6.48 19.17
N GLN A 58 -24.47 6.14 18.60
CA GLN A 58 -24.57 5.05 17.62
C GLN A 58 -23.72 5.35 16.37
N TRP A 59 -23.72 6.58 15.86
CA TRP A 59 -22.85 6.95 14.74
C TRP A 59 -21.37 6.96 15.10
N MET A 60 -21.02 7.39 16.31
CA MET A 60 -19.65 7.37 16.81
C MET A 60 -19.15 5.94 17.04
N THR A 61 -20.01 4.99 17.41
CA THR A 61 -19.62 3.59 17.66
C THR A 61 -19.69 2.74 16.40
N GLY A 62 -20.81 2.82 15.67
CA GLY A 62 -21.14 1.95 14.54
C GLY A 62 -20.97 2.60 13.16
N GLY A 63 -20.66 3.91 13.10
CA GLY A 63 -20.66 4.68 11.86
C GLY A 63 -22.06 5.07 11.40
N VAL A 64 -22.12 5.89 10.35
CA VAL A 64 -23.39 6.33 9.75
C VAL A 64 -23.79 5.39 8.63
N ASN A 65 -24.98 4.76 8.73
CA ASN A 65 -25.56 4.03 7.62
C ASN A 65 -26.36 4.99 6.72
N VAL A 66 -25.85 5.25 5.52
CA VAL A 66 -26.50 6.15 4.55
C VAL A 66 -27.91 5.70 4.16
N LEU A 67 -28.22 4.40 4.28
CA LEU A 67 -29.54 3.86 3.96
C LEU A 67 -30.62 4.31 4.94
N ASP A 68 -30.25 4.69 6.17
CA ASP A 68 -31.19 5.21 7.17
C ASP A 68 -31.77 6.58 6.72
N PHE A 69 -31.09 7.25 5.79
CA PHE A 69 -31.51 8.52 5.19
C PHE A 69 -32.14 8.36 3.81
N ALA A 70 -32.16 7.15 3.24
CA ALA A 70 -32.72 6.91 1.93
C ALA A 70 -34.24 7.05 1.97
N ARG A 71 -34.78 7.95 1.15
CA ARG A 71 -36.24 8.11 0.97
C ARG A 71 -36.65 7.52 -0.38
N PRO A 72 -37.80 6.82 -0.45
CA PRO A 72 -38.34 6.37 -1.73
C PRO A 72 -38.51 7.55 -2.69
N PHE A 73 -38.05 7.36 -3.92
CA PHE A 73 -38.14 8.38 -4.96
C PHE A 73 -39.09 7.91 -6.07
N LYS A 74 -40.10 8.73 -6.34
CA LYS A 74 -41.03 8.58 -7.46
C LYS A 74 -41.05 9.88 -8.27
N GLY A 75 -40.46 9.87 -9.46
CA GLY A 75 -40.35 11.08 -10.28
C GLY A 75 -39.48 10.91 -11.51
N VAL A 76 -39.29 12.00 -12.27
CA VAL A 76 -38.42 12.03 -13.44
C VAL A 76 -37.13 12.75 -13.08
N PHE A 77 -35.99 12.09 -13.29
CA PHE A 77 -34.66 12.66 -13.09
C PHE A 77 -33.82 12.45 -14.35
N LYS A 78 -33.25 13.54 -14.89
CA LYS A 78 -32.50 13.54 -16.17
C LYS A 78 -33.22 12.82 -17.31
N GLY A 79 -34.52 13.09 -17.45
CA GLY A 79 -35.37 12.51 -18.51
C GLY A 79 -35.75 11.04 -18.31
N LYS A 80 -35.34 10.40 -17.21
CA LYS A 80 -35.72 9.01 -16.87
C LYS A 80 -36.69 9.00 -15.70
N LYS A 81 -37.73 8.18 -15.80
CA LYS A 81 -38.70 7.95 -14.71
C LYS A 81 -38.14 6.92 -13.73
N TYR A 82 -38.27 7.19 -12.44
CA TYR A 82 -37.87 6.30 -11.35
C TYR A 82 -39.04 6.13 -10.39
N GLU A 83 -39.18 4.91 -9.86
CA GLU A 83 -40.09 4.56 -8.78
C GLU A 83 -39.41 3.45 -7.96
N ASN A 84 -38.47 3.83 -7.09
CA ASN A 84 -37.70 2.89 -6.30
C ASN A 84 -37.43 3.43 -4.90
N VAL A 85 -37.37 2.53 -3.92
CA VAL A 85 -36.96 2.84 -2.53
C VAL A 85 -35.49 3.24 -2.44
N LEU A 86 -34.66 2.59 -3.28
CA LEU A 86 -33.23 2.87 -3.40
C LEU A 86 -32.91 3.31 -4.83
N PRO A 87 -31.99 4.26 -5.01
CA PRO A 87 -31.56 4.65 -6.36
C PRO A 87 -30.98 3.43 -7.09
N PRO A 88 -31.45 3.11 -8.31
CA PRO A 88 -30.86 2.03 -9.08
C PRO A 88 -29.41 2.36 -9.41
N LYS A 89 -28.57 1.33 -9.55
CA LYS A 89 -27.17 1.53 -9.96
C LYS A 89 -27.12 2.28 -11.28
N ALA A 90 -26.53 3.48 -11.25
CA ALA A 90 -26.37 4.33 -12.42
C ALA A 90 -24.97 4.93 -12.43
N ILE A 91 -24.32 4.87 -13.58
CA ILE A 91 -23.02 5.52 -13.80
C ILE A 91 -23.33 6.88 -14.42
N PHE A 92 -23.07 7.94 -13.66
CA PHE A 92 -23.12 9.30 -14.16
C PHE A 92 -21.70 9.73 -14.51
N GLN A 93 -21.50 10.24 -15.73
CA GLN A 93 -20.25 10.92 -16.02
C GLN A 93 -20.17 12.21 -15.18
N ASN A 94 -18.99 12.48 -14.64
CA ASN A 94 -18.73 13.74 -13.96
C ASN A 94 -19.03 14.89 -14.92
N HIS A 95 -19.70 15.92 -14.41
CA HIS A 95 -20.01 17.10 -15.21
C HIS A 95 -18.70 17.76 -15.67
N PRO A 96 -18.60 18.32 -16.89
CA PRO A 96 -17.37 18.95 -17.38
C PRO A 96 -16.79 20.03 -16.45
N SER A 97 -17.67 20.77 -15.75
CA SER A 97 -17.27 21.77 -14.75
C SER A 97 -16.55 21.17 -13.54
N CYS A 98 -16.65 19.86 -13.29
CA CYS A 98 -15.94 19.19 -12.20
C CYS A 98 -14.44 19.02 -12.47
N LYS A 99 -13.96 19.22 -13.71
CA LYS A 99 -12.53 19.08 -14.05
C LYS A 99 -11.65 20.03 -13.24
N GLN A 100 -12.09 21.27 -13.06
CA GLN A 100 -11.34 22.29 -12.30
C GLN A 100 -11.27 21.99 -10.80
N PHE A 101 -12.18 21.15 -10.29
CA PHE A 101 -12.22 20.74 -8.89
C PHE A 101 -11.58 19.38 -8.63
N SER A 102 -11.00 18.74 -9.67
CA SER A 102 -10.42 17.39 -9.55
C SER A 102 -9.33 17.33 -8.47
N THR A 103 -8.42 18.31 -8.44
CA THR A 103 -7.39 18.44 -7.40
C THR A 103 -8.03 18.63 -6.03
N PHE A 104 -8.97 19.58 -5.88
CA PHE A 104 -9.65 19.84 -4.62
C PHE A 104 -10.39 18.61 -4.06
N ILE A 105 -11.13 17.89 -4.90
CA ILE A 105 -11.87 16.68 -4.52
C ILE A 105 -10.89 15.58 -4.10
N THR A 106 -9.81 15.39 -4.87
CA THR A 106 -8.77 14.40 -4.57
C THR A 106 -8.11 14.71 -3.23
N THR A 107 -7.65 15.94 -3.02
CA THR A 107 -7.00 16.37 -1.78
C THR A 107 -7.95 16.29 -0.59
N SER A 108 -9.20 16.72 -0.74
CA SER A 108 -10.20 16.65 0.35
C SER A 108 -10.52 15.21 0.76
N ILE A 109 -10.67 14.30 -0.21
CA ILE A 109 -10.90 12.88 0.08
C ILE A 109 -9.66 12.25 0.73
N SER A 110 -8.46 12.52 0.21
CA SER A 110 -7.20 12.03 0.81
C SER A 110 -7.04 12.52 2.24
N SER A 111 -7.22 13.82 2.49
CA SER A 111 -7.16 14.41 3.82
C SER A 111 -8.22 13.80 4.76
N SER A 112 -9.45 13.56 4.27
CA SER A 112 -10.51 12.91 5.07
C SER A 112 -10.18 11.45 5.41
N VAL A 113 -9.42 10.75 4.57
CA VAL A 113 -8.94 9.39 4.84
C VAL A 113 -7.76 9.40 5.82
N GLU A 114 -6.83 10.34 5.65
CA GLU A 114 -5.65 10.51 6.52
C GLU A 114 -6.04 10.92 7.94
N THR A 115 -7.00 11.84 8.07
CA THR A 115 -7.57 12.29 9.35
C THR A 115 -8.59 11.30 9.93
N GLY A 116 -8.85 10.18 9.27
CA GLY A 116 -9.78 9.16 9.79
C GLY A 116 -11.27 9.55 9.76
N ALA A 117 -11.62 10.75 9.31
CA ALA A 117 -13.01 11.20 9.13
C ALA A 117 -13.80 10.31 8.15
N VAL A 118 -13.11 9.69 7.19
CA VAL A 118 -13.65 8.68 6.29
C VAL A 118 -12.86 7.39 6.45
N LYS A 119 -13.52 6.36 6.98
CA LYS A 119 -12.92 5.03 7.13
C LYS A 119 -13.14 4.21 5.87
N VAL A 120 -12.04 3.79 5.23
CA VAL A 120 -12.10 2.82 4.15
C VAL A 120 -12.53 1.47 4.73
N TRP A 121 -13.64 0.92 4.26
CA TRP A 121 -14.06 -0.42 4.63
C TRP A 121 -13.11 -1.46 4.01
N GLY A 122 -12.13 -1.87 4.83
CA GLY A 122 -11.07 -2.84 4.50
C GLY A 122 -9.70 -2.33 4.97
N LYS A 123 -9.03 -3.04 5.89
CA LYS A 123 -7.65 -2.71 6.29
C LYS A 123 -6.66 -3.43 5.38
N GLY A 124 -5.88 -2.64 4.65
CA GLY A 124 -4.85 -3.08 3.73
C GLY A 124 -5.13 -2.52 2.34
N ARG A 125 -4.07 -2.13 1.62
CA ARG A 125 -4.17 -1.89 0.18
C ARG A 125 -4.81 -3.13 -0.44
N GLY A 126 -6.09 -3.02 -0.78
CA GLY A 126 -6.81 -4.09 -1.44
C GLY A 126 -6.04 -4.47 -2.70
N PRO A 127 -5.98 -5.76 -3.04
CA PRO A 127 -5.33 -6.19 -4.26
C PRO A 127 -6.00 -5.51 -5.44
N ARG A 128 -5.18 -4.88 -6.30
CA ARG A 128 -5.67 -4.11 -7.46
C ARG A 128 -6.28 -4.99 -8.57
N SER A 129 -6.50 -6.28 -8.33
CA SER A 129 -6.99 -7.25 -9.32
C SER A 129 -8.47 -7.57 -9.13
N LYS A 130 -9.21 -7.70 -10.24
CA LYS A 130 -10.65 -7.99 -10.24
C LYS A 130 -10.94 -9.39 -9.67
N GLU A 131 -9.98 -10.28 -9.80
CA GLU A 131 -10.02 -11.69 -9.41
C GLU A 131 -10.09 -11.82 -7.89
N MET A 132 -9.28 -11.06 -7.15
CA MET A 132 -9.32 -11.08 -5.69
C MET A 132 -10.61 -10.49 -5.11
N LEU A 133 -11.17 -9.47 -5.76
CA LEU A 133 -12.48 -8.93 -5.38
C LEU A 133 -13.60 -9.97 -5.58
N GLN A 134 -13.53 -10.80 -6.62
CA GLN A 134 -14.49 -11.89 -6.81
C GLN A 134 -14.36 -12.96 -5.73
N ILE A 135 -13.13 -13.31 -5.34
CA ILE A 135 -12.89 -14.27 -4.25
C ILE A 135 -13.44 -13.74 -2.92
N ALA A 136 -13.17 -12.48 -2.58
CA ALA A 136 -13.70 -11.85 -1.37
C ALA A 136 -15.24 -11.87 -1.33
N LYS A 137 -15.91 -11.58 -2.45
CA LYS A 137 -17.38 -11.69 -2.56
C LYS A 137 -17.89 -13.11 -2.34
N ARG A 138 -17.18 -14.12 -2.85
CA ARG A 138 -17.53 -15.54 -2.65
C ARG A 138 -17.40 -15.93 -1.18
N ILE A 139 -16.32 -15.52 -0.52
CA ILE A 139 -16.11 -15.76 0.92
C ILE A 139 -17.23 -15.09 1.72
N PHE A 140 -17.51 -13.80 1.46
CA PHE A 140 -18.58 -13.07 2.14
C PHE A 140 -19.95 -13.74 2.00
N ASN A 141 -20.32 -14.14 0.78
CA ASN A 141 -21.58 -14.85 0.53
C ASN A 141 -21.65 -16.18 1.27
N LEU A 142 -20.55 -16.93 1.33
CA LEU A 142 -20.49 -18.21 2.04
C LEU A 142 -20.63 -18.02 3.55
N VAL A 143 -19.89 -17.08 4.12
CA VAL A 143 -19.94 -16.75 5.56
C VAL A 143 -21.35 -16.31 5.97
N THR A 144 -21.99 -15.46 5.14
CA THR A 144 -23.35 -14.97 5.39
C THR A 144 -24.39 -16.07 5.23
N ALA A 145 -24.34 -16.87 4.15
CA ALA A 145 -25.30 -17.93 3.88
C ALA A 145 -25.21 -19.11 4.87
N ARG A 146 -24.07 -19.26 5.54
CA ARG A 146 -23.83 -20.33 6.54
C ARG A 146 -23.81 -19.84 7.98
N ASN A 147 -24.10 -18.55 8.21
CA ASN A 147 -24.06 -17.92 9.52
C ASN A 147 -22.74 -18.20 10.27
N LEU A 148 -21.62 -18.10 9.56
CA LEU A 148 -20.30 -18.35 10.12
C LEU A 148 -19.71 -17.03 10.63
N GLN A 149 -18.94 -17.08 11.71
CA GLN A 149 -18.12 -15.97 12.15
C GLN A 149 -16.73 -16.12 11.54
N MET A 150 -16.30 -15.13 10.76
CA MET A 150 -14.94 -15.10 10.21
C MET A 150 -14.08 -14.17 11.05
N THR A 151 -13.05 -14.73 11.69
CA THR A 151 -12.07 -14.00 12.49
C THR A 151 -10.76 -13.95 11.72
N MET A 152 -10.27 -12.74 11.43
CA MET A 152 -8.96 -12.57 10.79
C MET A 152 -7.89 -12.37 11.85
N HIS A 153 -6.89 -13.25 11.85
CA HIS A 153 -5.71 -13.13 12.68
C HIS A 153 -4.54 -12.72 11.80
N TYR A 154 -3.91 -11.59 12.13
CA TYR A 154 -2.64 -11.24 11.52
C TYR A 154 -1.56 -12.18 12.07
N VAL A 155 -0.92 -12.92 11.17
CA VAL A 155 0.28 -13.69 11.47
C VAL A 155 1.43 -12.99 10.75
N PRO A 156 2.47 -12.51 11.45
CA PRO A 156 3.66 -11.97 10.80
C PRO A 156 4.21 -12.98 9.79
N SER A 157 4.67 -12.53 8.62
CA SER A 157 5.13 -13.43 7.55
C SER A 157 6.20 -14.42 8.02
N ALA A 158 7.12 -13.99 8.90
CA ALA A 158 8.13 -14.87 9.48
C ALA A 158 7.55 -16.04 10.30
N SER A 159 6.31 -15.92 10.77
CA SER A 159 5.60 -16.93 11.56
C SER A 159 4.49 -17.63 10.77
N ASN A 160 4.30 -17.31 9.48
CA ASN A 160 3.25 -17.91 8.65
C ASN A 160 3.80 -19.03 7.76
N PRO A 161 3.61 -20.32 8.12
CA PRO A 161 4.10 -21.43 7.30
C PRO A 161 3.43 -21.51 5.92
N ALA A 162 2.27 -20.87 5.71
CA ALA A 162 1.57 -20.84 4.42
C ALA A 162 2.13 -19.81 3.43
N ASP A 163 2.86 -18.79 3.90
CA ASP A 163 3.47 -17.77 3.04
C ASP A 163 4.50 -18.40 2.10
N TRP A 164 5.25 -19.39 2.58
CA TRP A 164 6.20 -20.15 1.78
C TRP A 164 5.55 -20.82 0.57
N PHE A 165 4.45 -21.57 0.78
CA PHE A 165 3.80 -22.35 -0.27
C PHE A 165 3.12 -21.48 -1.34
N THR A 166 2.55 -20.34 -0.95
CA THR A 166 1.83 -19.46 -1.87
C THR A 166 2.73 -18.57 -2.73
N ARG A 167 4.03 -18.53 -2.41
CA ARG A 167 5.02 -17.66 -3.06
C ARG A 167 6.07 -18.44 -3.86
N GLN A 168 5.87 -19.73 -4.09
CA GLN A 168 6.59 -20.51 -5.09
C GLN A 168 6.11 -20.09 -6.49
N SER A 169 6.63 -18.96 -6.98
CA SER A 169 6.27 -18.42 -8.29
C SER A 169 7.00 -19.15 -9.42
N HIS A 170 6.42 -20.25 -9.91
CA HIS A 170 6.98 -21.05 -11.01
C HIS A 170 7.25 -20.29 -12.34
N GLY A 171 6.86 -19.02 -12.47
CA GLY A 171 6.99 -18.23 -13.72
C GLY A 171 7.77 -16.93 -13.63
N SER A 172 8.13 -16.42 -12.44
CA SER A 172 8.90 -15.16 -12.28
C SER A 172 10.33 -15.38 -11.75
N ASP A 173 10.69 -16.63 -11.46
CA ASP A 173 11.99 -17.04 -10.95
C ASP A 173 13.00 -17.16 -12.10
N ALA A 174 13.19 -16.07 -12.86
CA ALA A 174 14.23 -16.04 -13.87
C ALA A 174 15.58 -16.22 -13.18
N MET A 175 16.29 -17.28 -13.55
CA MET A 175 17.64 -17.57 -13.08
C MET A 175 18.55 -17.83 -14.29
N LEU A 176 19.85 -17.68 -14.09
CA LEU A 176 20.82 -18.12 -15.09
C LEU A 176 20.79 -19.64 -15.22
N SER A 177 21.01 -20.14 -16.44
CA SER A 177 21.27 -21.56 -16.62
C SER A 177 22.60 -21.94 -15.96
N PRO A 178 22.79 -23.20 -15.51
CA PRO A 178 24.05 -23.65 -14.91
C PRO A 178 25.27 -23.38 -15.80
N GLU A 179 25.13 -23.53 -17.12
CA GLU A 179 26.22 -23.27 -18.07
C GLU A 179 26.59 -21.79 -18.11
N PHE A 180 25.60 -20.89 -18.07
CA PHE A 180 25.87 -19.46 -18.07
C PHE A 180 26.40 -19.00 -16.71
N TRP A 181 25.89 -19.54 -15.62
CA TRP A 181 26.41 -19.29 -14.28
C TRP A 181 27.88 -19.70 -14.16
N SER A 182 28.26 -20.87 -14.70
CA SER A 182 29.65 -21.31 -14.74
C SER A 182 30.56 -20.29 -15.46
N ARG A 183 30.08 -19.68 -16.55
CA ARG A 183 30.83 -18.62 -17.25
C ARG A 183 30.95 -17.35 -16.41
N VAL A 184 29.88 -16.97 -15.70
CA VAL A 184 29.92 -15.80 -14.78
C VAL A 184 30.92 -16.04 -13.65
N GLN A 185 30.89 -17.22 -13.02
CA GLN A 185 31.89 -17.62 -12.01
C GLN A 185 33.32 -17.56 -12.56
N GLN A 186 33.55 -18.10 -13.76
CA GLN A 186 34.87 -18.14 -14.38
C GLN A 186 35.45 -16.73 -14.65
N HIS A 187 34.62 -15.78 -15.05
CA HIS A 187 35.09 -14.45 -15.46
C HIS A 187 35.05 -13.42 -14.34
N PHE A 188 34.09 -13.54 -13.42
CA PHE A 188 33.79 -12.51 -12.41
C PHE A 188 33.79 -13.03 -10.98
N GLY A 189 33.90 -14.35 -10.77
CA GLY A 189 33.88 -14.95 -9.44
C GLY A 189 35.17 -14.73 -8.63
N GLY A 190 36.27 -14.34 -9.25
CA GLY A 190 37.56 -14.24 -8.56
C GLY A 190 38.12 -15.61 -8.17
N GLU A 191 39.01 -15.65 -7.17
CA GLU A 191 39.68 -16.89 -6.75
C GLU A 191 38.73 -17.87 -6.04
N THR A 192 37.77 -17.34 -5.27
CA THR A 192 36.85 -18.14 -4.45
C THR A 192 35.44 -18.26 -5.02
N GLY A 193 35.16 -17.62 -6.16
CA GLY A 193 33.81 -17.50 -6.69
C GLY A 193 32.99 -16.40 -6.01
N HIS A 194 31.80 -16.11 -6.53
CA HIS A 194 30.85 -15.23 -5.84
C HIS A 194 30.41 -15.87 -4.51
N THR A 195 30.28 -15.05 -3.47
CA THR A 195 29.97 -15.48 -2.10
C THR A 195 28.55 -15.14 -1.67
N PHE A 196 27.80 -14.37 -2.47
CA PHE A 196 26.47 -13.91 -2.10
C PHE A 196 25.59 -13.63 -3.33
N ASP A 197 24.30 -13.94 -3.25
CA ASP A 197 23.28 -13.57 -4.24
C ASP A 197 22.33 -12.52 -3.66
N LEU A 198 22.42 -11.28 -4.12
CA LEU A 198 21.73 -10.15 -3.46
C LEU A 198 20.21 -10.18 -3.63
N MET A 199 19.68 -10.89 -4.63
CA MET A 199 18.24 -10.90 -4.91
C MET A 199 17.81 -12.24 -5.49
N ALA A 200 17.51 -13.19 -4.61
CA ALA A 200 17.03 -14.51 -4.98
C ALA A 200 15.88 -14.96 -4.09
N LEU A 201 15.24 -16.06 -4.48
CA LEU A 201 14.41 -16.93 -3.65
C LEU A 201 15.23 -18.17 -3.30
N ASP A 202 14.86 -18.86 -2.23
CA ASP A 202 15.45 -20.14 -1.83
C ASP A 202 15.43 -21.18 -2.98
N SER A 203 14.44 -21.11 -3.88
CA SER A 203 14.29 -21.97 -5.05
C SER A 203 15.31 -21.66 -6.16
N ASN A 204 15.80 -20.43 -6.24
CA ASN A 204 16.55 -19.94 -7.39
C ASN A 204 17.88 -19.25 -7.10
N ALA A 205 18.32 -19.25 -5.83
CA ALA A 205 19.66 -18.79 -5.46
C ALA A 205 20.73 -19.53 -6.27
N MET A 206 21.68 -18.78 -6.81
CA MET A 206 22.84 -19.35 -7.48
C MET A 206 23.63 -20.25 -6.52
N ARG A 207 24.35 -21.22 -7.07
CA ARG A 207 25.08 -22.22 -6.28
C ARG A 207 26.58 -22.01 -6.34
N ASP A 208 27.27 -22.30 -5.24
CA ASP A 208 28.72 -22.36 -5.20
C ASP A 208 29.26 -23.60 -5.94
N ALA A 209 30.59 -23.76 -5.91
CA ALA A 209 31.28 -24.88 -6.55
C ALA A 209 30.91 -26.25 -5.94
N ASP A 210 30.53 -26.28 -4.66
CA ASP A 210 30.10 -27.47 -3.94
C ASP A 210 28.60 -27.79 -4.19
N GLY A 211 27.92 -26.93 -4.95
CA GLY A 211 26.52 -27.05 -5.28
C GLY A 211 25.58 -26.55 -4.18
N SER A 212 26.09 -25.92 -3.13
CA SER A 212 25.27 -25.30 -2.08
C SER A 212 24.74 -23.96 -2.55
N PRO A 213 23.49 -23.58 -2.20
CA PRO A 213 22.96 -22.26 -2.54
C PRO A 213 23.77 -21.18 -1.83
N LEU A 214 24.10 -20.11 -2.55
CA LEU A 214 24.73 -18.94 -1.96
C LEU A 214 23.82 -18.32 -0.89
N PRO A 215 24.39 -17.75 0.18
CA PRO A 215 23.67 -16.82 1.05
C PRO A 215 22.98 -15.74 0.20
N HIS A 216 21.72 -15.43 0.53
CA HIS A 216 20.93 -14.55 -0.32
C HIS A 216 19.89 -13.73 0.44
N PHE A 217 19.47 -12.61 -0.18
CA PHE A 217 18.34 -11.83 0.30
C PHE A 217 17.09 -12.11 -0.50
N THR A 218 15.99 -12.29 0.22
CA THR A 218 14.66 -12.53 -0.35
C THR A 218 13.76 -11.30 -0.19
N PRO A 219 12.68 -11.15 -0.98
CA PRO A 219 11.74 -10.04 -0.79
C PRO A 219 10.92 -10.15 0.51
N PHE A 220 10.89 -11.34 1.14
CA PHE A 220 10.12 -11.67 2.35
C PHE A 220 10.84 -12.78 3.13
N PRO A 221 10.63 -12.90 4.46
CA PRO A 221 11.36 -13.88 5.27
C PRO A 221 11.15 -15.32 4.78
N THR A 222 12.25 -16.06 4.60
CA THR A 222 12.25 -17.50 4.29
C THR A 222 13.31 -18.22 5.12
N PRO A 223 13.21 -19.56 5.30
CA PRO A 223 14.22 -20.32 6.04
C PRO A 223 15.63 -20.25 5.43
N GLY A 224 15.76 -20.11 4.10
CA GLY A 224 17.04 -19.99 3.41
C GLY A 224 17.59 -18.56 3.33
N SER A 225 16.78 -17.55 3.64
CA SER A 225 17.22 -16.15 3.52
C SER A 225 18.22 -15.74 4.60
N SER A 226 19.27 -15.05 4.19
CA SER A 226 20.22 -14.37 5.09
C SER A 226 19.74 -12.99 5.53
N GLY A 227 18.64 -12.51 4.94
CA GLY A 227 18.02 -11.23 5.21
C GLY A 227 16.91 -10.95 4.22
N VAL A 228 16.12 -9.92 4.49
CA VAL A 228 14.98 -9.53 3.63
C VAL A 228 15.22 -8.16 3.03
N ASN A 229 14.77 -7.98 1.79
CA ASN A 229 14.84 -6.74 1.03
C ASN A 229 16.27 -6.16 0.95
N VAL A 230 16.93 -6.32 -0.19
CA VAL A 230 18.29 -5.80 -0.43
C VAL A 230 18.48 -4.32 -0.04
N PHE A 231 17.45 -3.47 -0.21
CA PHE A 231 17.50 -2.05 0.13
C PHE A 231 17.52 -1.74 1.64
N CYS A 232 17.32 -2.76 2.48
CA CYS A 232 17.42 -2.66 3.93
C CYS A 232 18.72 -3.27 4.48
N GLN A 233 19.66 -3.64 3.59
CA GLN A 233 20.90 -4.34 3.96
C GLN A 233 22.10 -3.40 3.81
N ASP A 234 23.14 -3.65 4.60
CA ASP A 234 24.44 -3.01 4.42
C ASP A 234 25.21 -3.74 3.32
N LEU A 235 25.43 -3.05 2.20
CA LEU A 235 26.17 -3.59 1.05
C LEU A 235 27.64 -3.18 1.06
N SER A 236 28.07 -2.30 1.98
CA SER A 236 29.44 -1.78 2.00
C SER A 236 30.50 -2.85 2.28
N ARG A 237 30.09 -4.00 2.85
CA ARG A 237 30.94 -5.18 3.04
C ARG A 237 31.35 -5.87 1.75
N PHE A 238 30.61 -5.69 0.66
CA PHE A 238 30.92 -6.32 -0.63
C PHE A 238 31.99 -5.53 -1.37
N ASP A 239 33.24 -6.00 -1.23
CA ASP A 239 34.44 -5.37 -1.82
C ASP A 239 34.85 -6.00 -3.17
N GLY A 240 34.19 -7.09 -3.59
CA GLY A 240 34.50 -7.82 -4.81
C GLY A 240 35.78 -8.68 -4.72
N ILE A 241 36.41 -8.73 -3.55
CA ILE A 241 37.64 -9.49 -3.29
C ILE A 241 37.38 -10.55 -2.21
N SER A 242 37.06 -10.11 -0.99
CA SER A 242 36.75 -10.98 0.15
C SER A 242 35.27 -11.35 0.21
N GLU A 243 34.39 -10.41 -0.10
CA GLU A 243 32.96 -10.65 -0.30
C GLU A 243 32.56 -10.20 -1.70
N ASN A 244 32.33 -11.18 -2.58
CA ASN A 244 32.04 -10.95 -3.99
C ASN A 244 30.56 -11.25 -4.27
N ALA A 245 29.73 -10.21 -4.33
CA ALA A 245 28.30 -10.34 -4.52
C ALA A 245 27.89 -10.35 -5.99
N TYR A 246 26.89 -11.20 -6.29
CA TYR A 246 26.22 -11.32 -7.56
C TYR A 246 24.76 -10.84 -7.44
N VAL A 247 24.18 -10.32 -8.54
CA VAL A 247 22.75 -10.05 -8.60
C VAL A 247 22.17 -10.15 -10.01
N PHE A 248 21.00 -10.79 -10.11
CA PHE A 248 20.12 -10.74 -11.29
C PHE A 248 18.75 -10.17 -10.89
N PRO A 249 18.60 -8.84 -10.90
CA PRO A 249 17.44 -8.20 -10.30
C PRO A 249 16.19 -8.29 -11.18
N PRO A 250 14.99 -8.26 -10.58
CA PRO A 250 13.76 -7.96 -11.32
C PRO A 250 13.89 -6.66 -12.11
N PHE A 251 13.37 -6.61 -13.34
CA PHE A 251 13.64 -5.50 -14.26
C PHE A 251 13.22 -4.13 -13.71
N ALA A 252 12.13 -4.07 -12.95
CA ALA A 252 11.64 -2.85 -12.31
C ALA A 252 12.60 -2.30 -11.23
N LEU A 253 13.53 -3.11 -10.74
CA LEU A 253 14.43 -2.80 -9.62
C LEU A 253 15.87 -2.51 -10.06
N ILE A 254 16.21 -2.66 -11.35
CA ILE A 254 17.56 -2.39 -11.86
C ILE A 254 18.03 -0.97 -11.50
N ALA A 255 17.25 0.06 -11.85
CA ALA A 255 17.66 1.45 -11.63
C ALA A 255 17.74 1.84 -10.14
N PRO A 256 16.76 1.50 -9.28
CA PRO A 256 16.90 1.68 -7.84
C PRO A 256 18.11 0.95 -7.24
N LEU A 257 18.37 -0.30 -7.68
CA LEU A 257 19.49 -1.10 -7.20
C LEU A 257 20.84 -0.46 -7.55
N LEU A 258 21.02 0.01 -8.79
CA LEU A 258 22.26 0.68 -9.20
C LEU A 258 22.55 1.93 -8.36
N ARG A 259 21.53 2.74 -8.08
CA ARG A 259 21.69 3.91 -7.19
C ARG A 259 22.09 3.49 -5.80
N PHE A 260 21.43 2.48 -5.24
CA PHE A 260 21.71 2.00 -3.89
C PHE A 260 23.12 1.41 -3.78
N VAL A 261 23.56 0.60 -4.75
CA VAL A 261 24.93 0.04 -4.81
C VAL A 261 25.97 1.15 -4.89
N GLN A 262 25.72 2.19 -5.69
CA GLN A 262 26.59 3.36 -5.80
C GLN A 262 26.67 4.15 -4.49
N GLU A 263 25.54 4.35 -3.81
CA GLU A 263 25.48 5.01 -2.49
C GLU A 263 26.25 4.23 -1.42
N GLN A 264 26.12 2.90 -1.43
CA GLN A 264 26.81 2.00 -0.49
C GLN A 264 28.29 1.76 -0.85
N ARG A 265 28.74 2.22 -2.03
CA ARG A 265 30.08 1.97 -2.59
C ARG A 265 30.44 0.48 -2.67
N ALA A 266 29.43 -0.36 -2.89
CA ALA A 266 29.60 -1.80 -3.01
C ALA A 266 30.13 -2.17 -4.40
N VAL A 267 30.98 -3.20 -4.47
CA VAL A 267 31.46 -3.80 -5.70
C VAL A 267 30.72 -5.11 -5.94
N ILE A 268 29.99 -5.19 -7.05
CA ILE A 268 29.11 -6.32 -7.36
C ILE A 268 29.16 -6.69 -8.85
N THR A 269 28.86 -7.95 -9.14
CA THR A 269 28.54 -8.42 -10.49
C THR A 269 27.04 -8.35 -10.72
N ILE A 270 26.61 -7.53 -11.67
CA ILE A 270 25.19 -7.38 -12.03
C ILE A 270 24.91 -7.91 -13.43
N ILE A 271 23.86 -8.74 -13.56
CA ILE A 271 23.33 -9.19 -14.85
C ILE A 271 22.08 -8.38 -15.16
N VAL A 272 22.09 -7.68 -16.30
CA VAL A 272 20.94 -6.94 -16.80
C VAL A 272 20.64 -7.33 -18.25
N PRO A 273 19.36 -7.37 -18.66
CA PRO A 273 19.01 -7.54 -20.06
C PRO A 273 19.49 -6.33 -20.87
N MET A 274 20.08 -6.59 -22.04
CA MET A 274 20.28 -5.54 -23.03
C MET A 274 18.95 -5.24 -23.71
N LEU A 275 18.29 -4.16 -23.30
CA LEU A 275 17.00 -3.74 -23.88
C LEU A 275 17.22 -3.10 -25.25
N SER A 276 16.54 -3.64 -26.28
CA SER A 276 16.53 -3.11 -27.64
C SER A 276 15.09 -2.84 -28.11
N PRO A 277 14.81 -1.67 -28.71
CA PRO A 277 15.73 -0.57 -28.96
C PRO A 277 16.13 0.15 -27.67
N LEU A 278 17.37 0.65 -27.62
CA LEU A 278 17.81 1.56 -26.57
C LEU A 278 16.81 2.73 -26.52
N GLN A 279 16.19 2.98 -25.36
CA GLN A 279 15.38 4.17 -25.19
C GLN A 279 16.30 5.39 -25.32
N VAL A 280 16.26 6.03 -26.49
CA VAL A 280 16.92 7.30 -26.72
C VAL A 280 16.16 8.36 -25.93
N GLY A 281 16.73 8.79 -24.81
CA GLY A 281 16.31 10.03 -24.14
C GLY A 281 15.61 9.85 -22.80
N GLY A 282 16.40 9.88 -21.73
CA GLY A 282 15.96 10.17 -20.37
C GLY A 282 17.20 10.39 -19.53
N ARG A 283 17.63 11.65 -19.40
CA ARG A 283 18.86 12.03 -18.68
C ARG A 283 18.83 11.46 -17.26
N CYS A 284 19.93 10.83 -16.87
CA CYS A 284 20.30 10.62 -15.46
C CYS A 284 20.56 11.97 -14.79
#